data_AF-L9XTC3-F1
#
_entry.id   AF-L9XTC3-F1
#
_cell.length_a   1.000
_cell.length_b   1.000
_cell.length_c   1.000
_cell.angle_alpha   90.00
_cell.angle_beta   90.00
_cell.angle_gamma   90.00
#
_symmetry.space_group_name_H-M   'P 1'
#
loop_
_entity.id
_entity.type
_entity.pdbx_description
1 polymer ?
#
loop_
_entity_poly.entity_id
_entity_poly.type
_entity_poly.pdbx_seq_one_letter_code
_entity_poly.pdbx_strand_id
1 'polypeptide(L)'
;MIDVDLPSSAAELDWARAVERLLYLFPTVIGVGVVGALREADLGVPLLGRGLVLIGTFGYTVLSLGLAGALFLDARRVRRQPLASGEWRPNPWLNAGFALLWAPLAGVVYLVRRHRRFGTPPGQSGWWLAVAVSLAATVIGLIAAGIAVVLAFPASLLTVVGFAGAVAFGAFPVAIHRDAAYVCTRNDAWRPNPGLYLGLAFLSLSIAPLQPLLAGYYLLRRRESLGTP
;
A
#
# COMPACT_ATOMS: atom_id res chain seq x y z
N MET A 1 38.34 4.18 -30.63
CA MET A 1 37.16 4.83 -30.02
C MET A 1 36.23 3.70 -29.63
N ILE A 2 36.21 3.33 -28.35
CA ILE A 2 35.41 2.21 -27.85
C ILE A 2 34.04 2.78 -27.51
N ASP A 3 33.04 2.46 -28.33
CA ASP A 3 31.64 2.71 -27.98
C ASP A 3 31.29 1.75 -26.84
N VAL A 4 31.20 2.31 -25.64
CA VAL A 4 30.64 1.61 -24.48
C VAL A 4 29.13 1.65 -24.67
N ASP A 5 28.58 0.60 -25.28
CA ASP A 5 27.16 0.30 -25.24
C ASP A 5 26.78 0.07 -23.77
N LEU A 6 26.35 1.13 -23.09
CA LEU A 6 25.69 0.99 -21.81
C LEU A 6 24.39 0.22 -22.06
N PRO A 7 24.14 -0.88 -21.34
CA PRO A 7 22.93 -1.66 -21.55
C PRO A 7 21.70 -0.77 -21.35
N SER A 8 20.90 -0.65 -22.40
CA SER A 8 19.62 0.07 -22.44
C SER A 8 18.62 -0.36 -21.38
N SER A 9 18.92 -1.44 -20.63
CA SER A 9 18.15 -1.92 -19.48
C SER A 9 18.26 -1.03 -18.23
N ALA A 10 19.31 -0.21 -18.09
CA ALA A 10 19.41 0.76 -16.98
C ALA A 10 18.54 2.01 -17.19
N ALA A 11 18.12 2.28 -18.43
CA ALA A 11 17.30 3.43 -18.79
C ALA A 11 15.78 3.16 -18.72
N GLU A 12 15.35 1.91 -18.62
CA GLU A 12 13.96 1.55 -18.36
C GLU A 12 13.65 1.50 -16.87
N LEU A 13 13.87 2.61 -16.18
CA LEU A 13 13.25 2.78 -14.86
C LEU A 13 11.73 2.73 -15.05
N ASP A 14 11.11 1.62 -14.64
CA ASP A 14 9.66 1.47 -14.65
C ASP A 14 9.09 2.36 -13.54
N TRP A 15 8.82 3.63 -13.89
CA TRP A 15 8.34 4.64 -12.97
C TRP A 15 7.03 4.25 -12.29
N ALA A 16 6.19 3.43 -12.93
CA ALA A 16 5.01 2.89 -12.28
C ALA A 16 5.37 1.94 -11.14
N ARG A 17 6.41 1.11 -11.32
CA ARG A 17 6.94 0.27 -10.23
C ARG A 17 7.61 1.11 -9.14
N ALA A 18 8.17 2.27 -9.47
CA ALA A 18 8.63 3.23 -8.46
C ALA A 18 7.46 3.82 -7.67
N VAL A 19 6.38 4.25 -8.34
CA VAL A 19 5.13 4.72 -7.70
C VAL A 19 4.56 3.64 -6.78
N GLU A 20 4.45 2.40 -7.24
CA GLU A 20 4.01 1.25 -6.41
C GLU A 20 4.87 1.09 -5.17
N ARG A 21 6.21 1.05 -5.32
CA ARG A 21 7.15 0.87 -4.21
C ARG A 21 7.06 2.00 -3.19
N LEU A 22 6.93 3.24 -3.66
CA LEU A 22 6.76 4.40 -2.78
C LEU A 22 5.44 4.32 -2.02
N LEU A 23 4.35 3.91 -2.67
CA LEU A 23 3.06 3.70 -2.01
C LEU A 23 3.14 2.64 -0.90
N TYR A 24 3.91 1.58 -1.07
CA TYR A 24 4.08 0.55 -0.05
C TYR A 24 4.77 1.05 1.23
N LEU A 25 5.46 2.19 1.18
CA LEU A 25 6.13 2.78 2.35
C LEU A 25 5.21 3.69 3.17
N PHE A 26 4.12 4.19 2.59
CA PHE A 26 3.18 5.08 3.30
C PHE A 26 2.48 4.44 4.50
N PRO A 27 1.96 3.19 4.44
CA PRO A 27 1.35 2.54 5.60
C PRO A 27 2.29 2.50 6.81
N THR A 28 3.57 2.21 6.58
CA THR A 28 4.59 2.15 7.63
C THR A 28 4.84 3.53 8.26
N VAL A 29 4.94 4.58 7.44
CA VAL A 29 5.18 5.94 7.94
C VAL A 29 3.95 6.51 8.67
N ILE A 30 2.74 6.26 8.16
CA ILE A 30 1.49 6.66 8.83
C ILE A 30 1.35 5.88 10.15
N GLY A 31 1.60 4.58 10.16
CA GLY A 31 1.57 3.75 11.36
C GLY A 31 2.55 4.25 12.43
N VAL A 32 3.78 4.60 12.04
CA VAL A 32 4.78 5.20 12.95
C VAL A 32 4.33 6.57 13.47
N GLY A 33 3.75 7.42 12.61
CA GLY A 33 3.24 8.74 12.99
C GLY A 33 2.07 8.67 13.97
N VAL A 34 1.11 7.76 13.74
CA VAL A 34 -0.04 7.54 14.62
C VAL A 34 0.39 6.94 15.96
N VAL A 35 1.27 5.94 15.97
CA VAL A 35 1.82 5.37 17.22
C VAL A 35 2.65 6.41 17.98
N GLY A 36 3.37 7.28 17.28
CA GLY A 36 4.09 8.41 17.87
C GLY A 36 3.17 9.47 18.48
N ALA A 37 1.97 9.68 17.93
CA ALA A 37 0.96 10.58 18.47
C ALA A 37 0.20 9.97 19.66
N LEU A 38 -0.05 8.65 19.65
CA LEU A 38 -0.70 7.89 20.73
C LEU A 38 0.21 7.61 21.92
N ARG A 39 1.38 8.24 21.96
CA ARG A 39 2.48 7.93 22.87
C ARG A 39 2.32 8.50 24.29
N GLU A 40 1.09 8.80 24.67
CA GLU A 40 0.70 9.10 26.05
C GLU A 40 0.90 7.90 27.00
N ALA A 41 1.24 6.70 26.47
CA ALA A 41 1.52 5.49 27.25
C ALA A 41 2.89 5.47 27.97
N ASP A 42 3.64 6.58 27.97
CA ASP A 42 4.94 6.80 28.65
C ASP A 42 5.85 5.55 28.74
N LEU A 43 6.35 5.09 27.60
CA LEU A 43 7.14 3.85 27.45
C LEU A 43 8.50 3.86 28.18
N GLY A 44 8.83 4.91 28.94
CA GLY A 44 10.07 5.00 29.72
C GLY A 44 11.37 5.09 28.90
N VAL A 45 11.29 5.09 27.56
CA VAL A 45 12.47 5.20 26.68
C VAL A 45 12.70 6.67 26.29
N PRO A 46 13.80 7.29 26.75
CA PRO A 46 14.15 8.66 26.37
C PRO A 46 14.32 8.78 24.86
N LEU A 47 13.97 9.93 24.28
CA LEU A 47 14.17 10.28 22.85
C LEU A 47 13.38 9.47 21.81
N LEU A 48 12.88 8.28 22.12
CA LEU A 48 12.13 7.47 21.16
C LEU A 48 10.88 8.22 20.64
N GLY A 49 10.29 9.14 21.43
CA GLY A 49 9.17 10.00 21.00
C GLY A 49 9.56 10.94 19.87
N ARG A 50 10.67 11.65 20.06
CA ARG A 50 11.23 12.56 19.07
C ARG A 50 11.66 11.81 17.81
N GLY A 51 12.24 10.62 17.98
CA GLY A 51 12.61 9.74 16.86
C GLY A 51 11.42 9.33 15.99
N LEU A 52 10.31 8.87 16.60
CA LEU A 52 9.11 8.49 15.83
C LEU A 52 8.46 9.70 15.15
N VAL A 53 8.41 10.86 15.80
CA VAL A 53 7.88 12.10 15.19
C VAL A 53 8.74 12.53 14.00
N LEU A 54 10.07 12.51 14.14
CA LEU A 54 10.99 12.83 13.04
C LEU A 54 10.84 11.85 11.88
N ILE A 55 10.82 10.54 12.15
CA ILE A 55 10.63 9.51 11.12
C ILE A 55 9.27 9.66 10.45
N GLY A 56 8.21 9.91 11.21
CA GLY A 56 6.86 10.11 10.69
C GLY A 56 6.77 11.34 9.78
N THR A 57 7.20 12.50 10.26
CA THR A 57 7.08 13.78 9.53
C THR A 57 8.07 13.91 8.37
N PHE A 58 9.35 13.65 8.61
CA PHE A 58 10.37 13.72 7.57
C PHE A 58 10.19 12.58 6.55
N GLY A 59 9.92 11.36 7.02
CA GLY A 59 9.63 10.22 6.15
C GLY A 59 8.41 10.48 5.27
N TYR A 60 7.33 11.03 5.81
CA TYR A 60 6.15 11.39 5.02
C TYR A 60 6.46 12.43 3.95
N THR A 61 7.24 13.46 4.30
CA THR A 61 7.63 14.53 3.37
C THR A 61 8.48 13.98 2.23
N VAL A 62 9.52 13.20 2.54
CA VAL A 62 10.40 12.56 1.54
C VAL A 62 9.60 11.63 0.64
N LEU A 63 8.70 10.80 1.20
CA LEU A 63 7.85 9.92 0.40
C LEU A 63 6.89 10.69 -0.50
N SER A 64 6.31 11.79 -0.03
CA SER A 64 5.37 12.61 -0.81
C SER A 64 6.07 13.29 -1.98
N LEU A 65 7.26 13.85 -1.76
CA LEU A 65 8.09 14.42 -2.81
C LEU A 65 8.54 13.36 -3.83
N GLY A 66 9.00 12.20 -3.34
CA GLY A 66 9.38 11.08 -4.17
C GLY A 66 8.22 10.58 -5.04
N LEU A 67 7.03 10.46 -4.46
CA LEU A 67 5.83 10.03 -5.17
C LEU A 67 5.38 11.06 -6.20
N ALA A 68 5.41 12.36 -5.86
CA ALA A 68 5.12 13.43 -6.80
C ALA A 68 6.08 13.41 -8.00
N GLY A 69 7.37 13.23 -7.77
CA GLY A 69 8.38 13.07 -8.82
C GLY A 69 8.14 11.83 -9.69
N ALA A 70 7.88 10.68 -9.07
CA ALA A 70 7.60 9.44 -9.79
C ALA A 70 6.33 9.52 -10.65
N LEU A 71 5.25 10.12 -10.12
CA LEU A 71 4.01 10.35 -10.86
C LEU A 71 4.20 11.35 -12.00
N PHE A 72 4.97 12.41 -11.79
CA PHE A 72 5.31 13.37 -12.84
C PHE A 72 6.02 12.68 -14.02
N LEU A 73 7.05 11.89 -13.71
CA LEU A 73 7.87 11.20 -14.71
C LEU A 73 7.08 10.11 -15.44
N ASP A 74 6.32 9.27 -14.72
CA ASP A 74 5.46 8.27 -15.34
C ASP A 74 4.37 8.91 -16.20
N ALA A 75 3.68 9.94 -15.71
CA ALA A 75 2.64 10.64 -16.46
C ALA A 75 3.20 11.28 -17.75
N ARG A 76 4.41 11.85 -17.69
CA ARG A 76 5.09 12.42 -18.86
C ARG A 76 5.44 11.34 -19.88
N ARG A 77 5.85 10.14 -19.43
CA ARG A 77 6.12 8.98 -20.29
C ARG A 77 4.84 8.43 -20.90
N VAL A 78 3.82 8.15 -20.09
CA VAL A 78 2.52 7.59 -20.52
C VAL A 78 1.82 8.51 -21.52
N ARG A 79 1.88 9.83 -21.32
CA ARG A 79 1.30 10.82 -22.25
C ARG A 79 1.86 10.73 -23.68
N ARG A 80 3.06 10.16 -23.87
CA ARG A 80 3.69 9.96 -25.18
C ARG A 80 3.33 8.62 -25.84
N GLN A 81 2.65 7.72 -25.13
CA GLN A 81 2.30 6.40 -25.65
C GLN A 81 1.01 6.45 -26.48
N PRO A 82 0.89 5.65 -27.55
CA PRO A 82 -0.25 5.69 -28.46
C PRO A 82 -1.58 5.27 -27.80
N LEU A 83 -1.52 4.44 -26.75
CA LEU A 83 -2.69 4.02 -25.97
C LEU A 83 -3.23 5.11 -25.03
N ALA A 84 -2.51 6.23 -24.85
CA ALA A 84 -3.02 7.41 -24.15
C ALA A 84 -3.95 8.22 -25.09
N SER A 85 -5.12 7.66 -25.38
CA SER A 85 -6.15 8.27 -26.22
C SER A 85 -6.95 9.35 -25.46
N GLY A 86 -7.83 10.06 -26.19
CA GLY A 86 -8.54 11.26 -25.70
C GLY A 86 -9.28 11.12 -24.37
N GLU A 87 -9.73 9.91 -24.01
CA GLU A 87 -10.45 9.67 -22.75
C GLU A 87 -9.54 9.65 -21.50
N TRP A 88 -8.23 9.40 -21.64
CA TRP A 88 -7.29 9.53 -20.53
C TRP A 88 -5.90 9.97 -21.00
N ARG A 89 -5.61 11.26 -20.77
CA ARG A 89 -4.31 11.86 -21.06
C ARG A 89 -3.74 12.47 -19.78
N PRO A 90 -2.85 11.76 -19.05
CA PRO A 90 -2.42 12.21 -17.74
C PRO A 90 -1.65 13.54 -17.87
N ASN A 91 -2.05 14.55 -17.10
CA ASN A 91 -1.32 15.81 -16.98
C ASN A 91 -0.24 15.65 -15.88
N PRO A 92 1.06 15.69 -16.21
CA PRO A 92 2.14 15.44 -15.24
C PRO A 92 2.09 16.36 -14.02
N TRP A 93 1.83 17.65 -14.24
CA TRP A 93 1.81 18.65 -13.16
C TRP A 93 0.61 18.49 -12.23
N LEU A 94 -0.57 18.17 -12.78
CA LEU A 94 -1.75 17.92 -11.95
C LEU A 94 -1.57 16.66 -11.08
N ASN A 95 -0.97 15.60 -11.62
CA ASN A 95 -0.72 14.39 -10.83
C ASN A 95 0.34 14.63 -9.74
N ALA A 96 1.41 15.36 -10.06
CA ALA A 96 2.43 15.74 -9.08
C ALA A 96 1.86 16.65 -7.99
N GLY A 97 1.11 17.68 -8.36
CA GLY A 97 0.45 18.58 -7.41
C GLY A 97 -0.56 17.85 -6.52
N PHE A 98 -1.34 16.92 -7.09
CA PHE A 98 -2.25 16.09 -6.31
C PHE A 98 -1.49 15.20 -5.32
N ALA A 99 -0.33 14.68 -5.69
CA ALA A 99 0.51 13.89 -4.80
C ALA A 99 1.10 14.70 -3.64
N LEU A 100 1.43 15.97 -3.85
CA LEU A 100 1.88 16.85 -2.78
C LEU A 100 0.75 17.18 -1.78
N LEU A 101 -0.49 17.26 -2.27
CA LEU A 101 -1.66 17.50 -1.42
C LEU A 101 -2.09 16.24 -0.67
N TRP A 102 -2.12 15.10 -1.36
CA TRP A 102 -2.59 13.83 -0.81
C TRP A 102 -1.92 12.63 -1.48
N ALA A 103 -0.66 12.38 -1.11
CA ALA A 103 0.19 11.38 -1.76
C ALA A 103 -0.43 9.99 -1.90
N PRO A 104 -0.90 9.30 -0.83
CA PRO A 104 -1.48 7.96 -0.97
C PRO A 104 -2.64 7.91 -1.97
N LEU A 105 -3.57 8.87 -1.87
CA LEU A 105 -4.75 8.90 -2.74
C LEU A 105 -4.37 9.18 -4.20
N ALA A 106 -3.46 10.13 -4.43
CA ALA A 106 -2.98 10.46 -5.78
C ALA A 106 -2.35 9.25 -6.47
N GLY A 107 -1.47 8.52 -5.76
CA GLY A 107 -0.83 7.33 -6.29
C GLY A 107 -1.85 6.21 -6.59
N VAL A 108 -2.80 5.95 -5.68
CA VAL A 108 -3.87 4.96 -5.89
C VAL A 108 -4.72 5.30 -7.11
N VAL A 109 -5.26 6.53 -7.18
CA VAL A 109 -6.12 6.96 -8.29
C VAL A 109 -5.36 6.87 -9.62
N TYR A 110 -4.09 7.24 -9.63
CA TYR A 110 -3.24 7.13 -10.80
C TYR A 110 -3.04 5.67 -11.24
N LEU A 111 -2.67 4.78 -10.31
CA LEU A 111 -2.48 3.34 -10.61
C LEU A 111 -3.78 2.66 -11.07
N VAL A 112 -4.93 3.00 -10.49
CA VAL A 112 -6.24 2.49 -10.95
C VAL A 112 -6.48 2.86 -12.42
N ARG A 113 -6.28 4.13 -12.77
CA ARG A 113 -6.47 4.63 -14.13
C ARG A 113 -5.47 4.00 -15.10
N ARG A 114 -4.21 3.90 -14.70
CA ARG A 114 -3.15 3.27 -15.49
C ARG A 114 -3.43 1.78 -15.73
N HIS A 115 -3.83 1.04 -14.71
CA HIS A 115 -4.16 -0.38 -14.83
C HIS A 115 -5.30 -0.63 -15.82
N ARG A 116 -6.36 0.18 -15.79
CA ARG A 116 -7.48 0.04 -16.74
C ARG A 116 -7.07 0.18 -18.21
N ARG A 117 -5.96 0.86 -18.49
CA ARG A 117 -5.51 1.17 -19.85
C ARG A 117 -4.33 0.30 -20.31
N PHE A 118 -3.40 0.04 -19.40
CA PHE A 118 -2.13 -0.63 -19.71
C PHE A 118 -1.97 -1.99 -19.01
N GLY A 119 -2.91 -2.36 -18.14
CA GLY A 119 -2.77 -3.50 -17.25
C GLY A 119 -1.72 -3.28 -16.16
N THR A 120 -1.49 -4.33 -15.35
CA THR A 120 -0.40 -4.40 -14.37
C THR A 120 0.35 -5.70 -14.63
N PRO A 121 1.70 -5.70 -14.58
CA PRO A 121 2.47 -6.94 -14.70
C PRO A 121 2.05 -7.96 -13.64
N PRO A 122 2.14 -9.27 -13.93
CA PRO A 122 1.74 -10.31 -13.00
C PRO A 122 2.52 -10.23 -11.69
N GLY A 123 1.80 -10.43 -10.58
CA GLY A 123 2.39 -10.69 -9.27
C GLY A 123 2.90 -12.13 -9.12
N GLN A 124 3.45 -12.46 -7.95
CA GLN A 124 3.76 -13.85 -7.58
C GLN A 124 2.56 -14.49 -6.87
N SER A 125 2.43 -15.81 -6.96
CA SER A 125 1.28 -16.54 -6.40
C SER A 125 1.26 -16.61 -4.87
N GLY A 126 2.35 -16.31 -4.15
CA GLY A 126 2.43 -16.49 -2.70
C GLY A 126 1.81 -15.36 -1.86
N TRP A 127 1.41 -14.25 -2.48
CA TRP A 127 0.98 -13.06 -1.74
C TRP A 127 -0.35 -13.22 -0.99
N TRP A 128 -1.23 -14.15 -1.40
CA TRP A 128 -2.44 -14.47 -0.64
C TRP A 128 -2.13 -14.96 0.79
N LEU A 129 -0.99 -15.61 1.02
CA LEU A 129 -0.58 -16.01 2.38
C LEU A 129 -0.40 -14.79 3.28
N ALA A 130 0.22 -13.73 2.76
CA ALA A 130 0.37 -12.48 3.50
C ALA A 130 -1.00 -11.81 3.75
N VAL A 131 -1.94 -11.89 2.80
CA VAL A 131 -3.33 -11.43 2.98
C VAL A 131 -4.02 -12.23 4.10
N ALA A 132 -3.91 -13.56 4.07
CA ALA A 132 -4.51 -14.46 5.07
C ALA A 132 -3.90 -14.26 6.47
N VAL A 133 -2.57 -14.13 6.57
CA VAL A 133 -1.88 -13.82 7.82
C VAL A 133 -2.31 -12.45 8.35
N SER A 134 -2.47 -11.45 7.48
CA SER A 134 -2.96 -10.13 7.89
C SER A 134 -4.39 -10.18 8.43
N LEU A 135 -5.27 -10.95 7.78
CA LEU A 135 -6.63 -11.20 8.27
C LEU A 135 -6.62 -11.90 9.64
N ALA A 136 -5.86 -12.99 9.76
CA ALA A 136 -5.75 -13.75 11.01
C ALA A 136 -5.21 -12.88 12.16
N ALA A 137 -4.15 -12.12 11.92
CA ALA A 137 -3.58 -11.19 12.89
C ALA A 137 -4.60 -10.12 13.31
N THR A 138 -5.40 -9.61 12.38
CA THR A 138 -6.45 -8.61 12.67
C THR A 138 -7.55 -9.20 13.55
N VAL A 139 -8.04 -10.41 13.22
CA VAL A 139 -9.08 -11.09 14.00
C VAL A 139 -8.58 -11.43 15.40
N ILE A 140 -7.38 -12.00 15.51
CA ILE A 140 -6.75 -12.32 16.81
C ILE A 140 -6.56 -11.04 17.62
N GLY A 141 -6.07 -9.97 17.00
CA GLY A 141 -5.90 -8.66 17.65
C GLY A 141 -7.21 -8.08 18.17
N LEU A 142 -8.30 -8.18 17.40
CA LEU A 142 -9.64 -7.75 17.82
C LEU A 142 -10.15 -8.57 19.01
N ILE A 143 -9.99 -9.90 18.99
CA ILE A 143 -10.37 -10.78 20.09
C ILE A 143 -9.56 -10.43 21.35
N ALA A 144 -8.25 -10.31 21.22
CA ALA A 144 -7.36 -9.96 22.32
C ALA A 144 -7.71 -8.59 22.92
N ALA A 145 -8.00 -7.59 22.08
CA ALA A 145 -8.46 -6.28 22.52
C ALA A 145 -9.80 -6.36 23.28
N GLY A 146 -10.76 -7.16 22.78
CA GLY A 146 -12.03 -7.39 23.48
C GLY A 146 -11.85 -8.03 24.85
N ILE A 147 -11.01 -9.06 24.94
CA ILE A 147 -10.64 -9.70 26.22
C ILE A 147 -9.96 -8.69 27.15
N ALA A 148 -9.05 -7.86 26.62
CA ALA A 148 -8.33 -6.85 27.38
C ALA A 148 -9.27 -5.82 28.02
N VAL A 149 -10.27 -5.35 27.25
CA VAL A 149 -11.31 -4.43 27.72
C VAL A 149 -12.16 -5.07 28.81
N VAL A 150 -12.58 -6.33 28.65
CA VAL A 150 -13.42 -7.03 29.62
C VAL A 150 -12.67 -7.31 30.93
N LEU A 151 -11.38 -7.64 30.85
CA LEU A 151 -10.57 -8.04 32.00
C LEU A 151 -9.73 -6.91 32.60
N ALA A 152 -9.91 -5.66 32.15
CA ALA A 152 -9.21 -4.46 32.62
C ALA A 152 -7.68 -4.63 32.70
N PHE A 153 -7.07 -5.25 31.67
CA PHE A 153 -5.63 -5.50 31.66
C PHE A 153 -4.80 -4.21 31.75
N PRO A 154 -3.59 -4.28 32.34
CA PRO A 154 -2.68 -3.14 32.39
C PRO A 154 -2.33 -2.62 30.99
N ALA A 155 -2.15 -1.30 30.89
CA ALA A 155 -1.91 -0.58 29.63
C ALA A 155 -0.71 -1.10 28.80
N SER A 156 0.24 -1.81 29.42
CA SER A 156 1.41 -2.38 28.76
C SER A 156 1.10 -3.55 27.81
N LEU A 157 0.06 -4.34 28.09
CA LEU A 157 -0.38 -5.44 27.20
C LEU A 157 -1.06 -4.91 25.93
N LEU A 158 -1.77 -3.78 26.03
CA LEU A 158 -2.36 -3.09 24.89
C LEU A 158 -1.30 -2.60 23.91
N THR A 159 -0.11 -2.22 24.39
CA THR A 159 0.96 -1.69 23.55
C THR A 159 1.58 -2.76 22.64
N VAL A 160 1.76 -3.98 23.14
CA VAL A 160 2.31 -5.12 22.37
C VAL A 160 1.30 -5.57 21.30
N VAL A 161 0.01 -5.64 21.64
CA VAL A 161 -1.06 -5.96 20.69
C VAL A 161 -1.19 -4.87 19.62
N GLY A 162 -1.06 -3.59 20.00
CA GLY A 162 -1.05 -2.46 19.06
C GLY A 162 0.12 -2.51 18.08
N PHE A 163 1.32 -2.89 18.53
CA PHE A 163 2.50 -2.98 17.67
C PHE A 163 2.43 -4.15 16.67
N ALA A 164 1.99 -5.33 17.12
CA ALA A 164 1.75 -6.48 16.25
C ALA A 164 0.66 -6.19 15.20
N GLY A 165 -0.39 -5.46 15.60
CA GLY A 165 -1.40 -4.91 14.70
C GLY A 165 -0.79 -3.98 13.65
N ALA A 166 0.03 -3.01 14.06
CA ALA A 166 0.63 -2.03 13.14
C ALA A 166 1.48 -2.67 12.03
N VAL A 167 2.29 -3.70 12.35
CA VAL A 167 3.14 -4.40 11.39
C VAL A 167 2.32 -5.24 10.41
N ALA A 168 1.32 -5.99 10.91
CA ALA A 168 0.43 -6.78 10.06
C ALA A 168 -0.45 -5.89 9.16
N PHE A 169 -0.86 -4.72 9.65
CA PHE A 169 -1.59 -3.71 8.87
C PHE A 169 -0.74 -3.08 7.77
N GLY A 170 0.56 -2.88 7.99
CA GLY A 170 1.46 -2.28 6.99
C GLY A 170 1.69 -3.15 5.75
N ALA A 171 1.74 -4.48 5.93
CA ALA A 171 1.95 -5.43 4.83
C ALA A 171 0.69 -5.68 3.99
N PHE A 172 -0.50 -5.49 4.56
CA PHE A 172 -1.77 -5.83 3.91
C PHE A 172 -2.01 -5.11 2.57
N PRO A 173 -1.85 -3.77 2.44
CA PRO A 173 -2.01 -3.08 1.17
C PRO A 173 -1.07 -3.60 0.07
N VAL A 174 0.16 -3.95 0.44
CA VAL A 174 1.15 -4.52 -0.49
C VAL A 174 0.71 -5.91 -0.93
N ALA A 175 0.35 -6.76 0.02
CA ALA A 175 -0.03 -8.14 -0.23
C ALA A 175 -1.26 -8.26 -1.13
N ILE A 176 -2.33 -7.53 -0.81
CA ILE A 176 -3.57 -7.61 -1.59
C ILE A 176 -3.41 -6.98 -2.98
N HIS A 177 -2.61 -5.92 -3.13
CA HIS A 177 -2.30 -5.38 -4.44
C HIS A 177 -1.51 -6.38 -5.31
N ARG A 178 -0.46 -6.99 -4.74
CA ARG A 178 0.39 -7.93 -5.47
C ARG A 178 -0.35 -9.21 -5.84
N ASP A 179 -1.18 -9.74 -4.93
CA ASP A 179 -2.00 -10.90 -5.23
C ASP A 179 -3.10 -10.55 -6.24
N ALA A 180 -3.74 -9.38 -6.16
CA ALA A 180 -4.72 -8.97 -7.16
C ALA A 180 -4.10 -8.87 -8.56
N ALA A 181 -2.86 -8.37 -8.66
CA ALA A 181 -2.11 -8.34 -9.92
C ALA A 181 -1.78 -9.75 -10.44
N TYR A 182 -1.58 -10.72 -9.56
CA TYR A 182 -1.45 -12.12 -9.95
C TYR A 182 -2.79 -12.69 -10.47
N VAL A 183 -3.86 -12.58 -9.67
CA VAL A 183 -5.17 -13.14 -9.99
C VAL A 183 -5.73 -12.57 -11.30
N CYS A 184 -5.59 -11.26 -11.55
CA CYS A 184 -6.11 -10.62 -12.75
C CYS A 184 -5.49 -11.11 -14.07
N THR A 185 -4.33 -11.78 -13.98
CA THR A 185 -3.61 -12.37 -15.13
C THR A 185 -3.80 -13.88 -15.26
N ARG A 186 -4.45 -14.53 -14.29
CA ARG A 186 -4.53 -16.00 -14.21
C ARG A 186 -5.92 -16.58 -14.35
N ASN A 187 -6.97 -15.77 -14.24
CA ASN A 187 -8.34 -16.21 -14.46
C ASN A 187 -9.15 -15.12 -15.19
N ASP A 188 -10.00 -15.54 -16.12
CA ASP A 188 -10.93 -14.68 -16.84
C ASP A 188 -12.26 -14.45 -16.09
N ALA A 189 -12.66 -15.37 -15.22
CA ALA A 189 -13.91 -15.29 -14.46
C ALA A 189 -13.92 -14.17 -13.40
N TRP A 190 -12.75 -13.85 -12.84
CA TRP A 190 -12.58 -12.75 -11.89
C TRP A 190 -11.26 -12.02 -12.13
N ARG A 191 -11.35 -10.76 -12.55
CA ARG A 191 -10.21 -9.90 -12.88
C ARG A 191 -10.15 -8.70 -11.92
N PRO A 192 -9.66 -8.88 -10.68
CA PRO A 192 -9.59 -7.79 -9.72
C PRO A 192 -8.67 -6.67 -10.23
N ASN A 193 -9.06 -5.41 -10.03
CA ASN A 193 -8.20 -4.27 -10.35
C ASN A 193 -7.20 -4.04 -9.19
N PRO A 194 -5.88 -4.24 -9.37
CA PRO A 194 -4.89 -4.15 -8.30
C PRO A 194 -4.82 -2.75 -7.67
N GLY A 195 -4.98 -1.70 -8.48
CA GLY A 195 -5.01 -0.32 -7.97
C GLY A 195 -6.23 -0.08 -7.07
N LEU A 196 -7.38 -0.66 -7.39
CA LEU A 196 -8.60 -0.52 -6.59
C LEU A 196 -8.44 -1.22 -5.24
N TYR A 197 -7.92 -2.45 -5.26
CA TYR A 197 -7.66 -3.20 -4.03
C TYR A 197 -6.60 -2.54 -3.14
N LEU A 198 -5.58 -1.92 -3.73
CA LEU A 198 -4.63 -1.08 -2.98
C LEU A 198 -5.35 0.10 -2.30
N GLY A 199 -6.23 0.80 -3.02
CA GLY A 199 -7.02 1.90 -2.48
C GLY A 199 -7.97 1.49 -1.35
N LEU A 200 -8.70 0.38 -1.53
CA LEU A 200 -9.57 -0.19 -0.50
C LEU A 200 -8.76 -0.62 0.73
N ALA A 201 -7.54 -1.14 0.53
CA ALA A 201 -6.65 -1.51 1.62
C ALA A 201 -6.16 -0.29 2.40
N PHE A 202 -5.83 0.82 1.73
CA PHE A 202 -5.55 2.08 2.41
C PHE A 202 -6.76 2.60 3.19
N LEU A 203 -7.94 2.54 2.59
CA LEU A 203 -9.19 2.93 3.27
C LEU A 203 -9.44 2.08 4.51
N SER A 204 -9.14 0.78 4.45
CA SER A 204 -9.30 -0.12 5.59
C SER A 204 -8.34 0.16 6.74
N LEU A 205 -7.22 0.86 6.50
CA LEU A 205 -6.38 1.36 7.59
C LEU A 205 -7.08 2.44 8.42
N SER A 206 -8.03 3.17 7.83
CA SER A 206 -8.80 4.23 8.51
C SER A 206 -10.09 3.71 9.14
N ILE A 207 -10.62 2.60 8.63
CA ILE A 207 -11.90 2.02 9.07
C ILE A 207 -11.62 0.58 9.51
N ALA A 208 -11.35 0.40 10.81
CA ALA A 208 -10.90 -0.89 11.35
C ALA A 208 -11.74 -2.12 10.95
N PRO A 209 -13.10 -2.06 10.90
CA PRO A 209 -13.91 -3.20 10.46
C PRO A 209 -13.76 -3.54 8.97
N LEU A 210 -13.29 -2.60 8.14
CA LEU A 210 -13.23 -2.78 6.70
C LEU A 210 -12.13 -3.76 6.29
N GLN A 211 -11.02 -3.82 7.02
CA GLN A 211 -9.90 -4.71 6.67
C GLN A 211 -10.30 -6.20 6.69
N PRO A 212 -10.86 -6.74 7.79
CA PRO A 212 -11.23 -8.15 7.81
C PRO A 212 -12.34 -8.48 6.80
N LEU A 213 -13.28 -7.55 6.56
CA LEU A 213 -14.31 -7.70 5.53
C LEU A 213 -13.71 -7.77 4.12
N LEU A 214 -12.81 -6.84 3.79
CA LEU A 214 -12.13 -6.79 2.49
C LEU A 214 -11.26 -8.03 2.27
N ALA A 215 -10.43 -8.39 3.25
CA ALA A 215 -9.55 -9.54 3.17
C ALA A 215 -10.35 -10.85 3.07
N GLY A 216 -11.39 -11.01 3.88
CA GLY A 216 -12.26 -12.19 3.85
C GLY A 216 -13.00 -12.34 2.52
N TYR A 217 -13.61 -11.25 2.03
CA TYR A 217 -14.26 -11.24 0.71
C TYR A 217 -13.27 -11.57 -0.40
N TYR A 218 -12.08 -10.98 -0.38
CA TYR A 218 -11.04 -11.19 -1.38
C TYR A 218 -10.58 -12.65 -1.43
N LEU A 219 -10.23 -13.25 -0.28
CA LEU A 219 -9.78 -14.65 -0.21
C LEU A 219 -10.90 -15.63 -0.60
N LEU A 220 -12.16 -15.32 -0.25
CA LEU A 220 -13.30 -16.12 -0.70
C LEU A 220 -13.43 -16.12 -2.23
N ARG A 221 -13.39 -14.94 -2.85
CA ARG A 221 -13.45 -14.81 -4.32
C ARG A 221 -12.24 -15.43 -5.01
N ARG A 222 -11.05 -15.32 -4.40
CA ARG A 222 -9.84 -15.98 -4.89
C ARG A 222 -10.01 -17.50 -4.88
N ARG A 223 -10.52 -18.07 -3.79
CA ARG A 223 -10.82 -19.51 -3.68
C ARG A 223 -11.81 -19.98 -4.74
N GLU A 224 -12.92 -19.26 -4.93
CA GLU A 224 -13.91 -19.57 -5.97
C GLU A 224 -13.30 -19.55 -7.37
N SER A 225 -12.34 -18.64 -7.61
CA SER A 225 -11.76 -18.42 -8.92
C SER A 225 -10.58 -19.36 -9.22
N LEU A 226 -9.71 -19.62 -8.24
CA LEU A 226 -8.44 -20.35 -8.45
C LEU A 226 -8.39 -21.71 -7.74
N GLY A 227 -9.43 -22.10 -7.00
CA GLY A 227 -9.46 -23.33 -6.21
C GLY A 227 -8.56 -23.29 -4.95
N THR A 228 -7.79 -22.22 -4.76
CA THR A 228 -6.94 -21.99 -3.59
C THR A 228 -7.31 -20.64 -2.96
N PRO A 229 -7.41 -20.55 -1.62
CA PRO A 229 -7.67 -19.30 -0.92
C PRO A 229 -6.60 -18.25 -1.21
#